data_AF-A0A9D1BPX4-F1
#
_entry.id   AF-A0A9D1BPX4-F1
#
_cell.length_a   1.000
_cell.length_b   1.000
_cell.length_c   1.000
_cell.angle_alpha   90.00
_cell.angle_beta   90.00
_cell.angle_gamma   90.00
#
_symmetry.space_group_name_H-M   'P 1'
#
loop_
_entity.id
_entity.type
_entity.pdbx_description
1 polymer ?
#
loop_
_entity_poly.entity_id
_entity_poly.type
_entity_poly.pdbx_seq_one_letter_code
_entity_poly.pdbx_strand_id
1 'polypeptide(L)'
;MAEAALPGNARPGTGGAGIKRHPSPLPSPLSIVARRFLHPMMALWMVSGAFVIIEPSPYELVFLVVLPFALFGGIGIHRRAIGMFQLLVLFIPFALIGAFQVTHMSVLEGIIYVMITAFLWFTGYIAANYIADDPQKRLGGMMRAYMFVAVLISIIGILAYLDLIPGAEMFLRYDRVKSTFQDPNV
;
A
#
# COMPACT_ATOMS: atom_id res chain seq x y z
N MET A 1 -14.23 -72.82 -16.54
CA MET A 1 -14.57 -71.77 -17.52
C MET A 1 -14.48 -70.45 -16.77
N ALA A 2 -13.31 -69.81 -16.60
CA ALA A 2 -12.32 -69.35 -17.59
C ALA A 2 -12.91 -68.37 -18.61
N GLU A 3 -12.12 -67.35 -18.99
CA GLU A 3 -12.39 -66.14 -19.81
C GLU A 3 -13.00 -64.94 -19.04
N ALA A 4 -12.49 -63.71 -19.05
CA ALA A 4 -11.33 -63.14 -19.73
C ALA A 4 -10.94 -61.80 -19.05
N ALA A 5 -9.64 -61.59 -18.86
CA ALA A 5 -9.05 -60.31 -18.55
C ALA A 5 -8.98 -59.43 -19.81
N LEU A 6 -9.31 -58.14 -19.70
CA LEU A 6 -8.89 -57.11 -20.66
C LEU A 6 -8.49 -55.81 -19.94
N PRO A 7 -7.58 -55.01 -20.55
CA PRO A 7 -6.48 -54.38 -19.83
C PRO A 7 -6.61 -52.85 -19.69
N GLY A 8 -5.81 -52.30 -18.77
CA GLY A 8 -5.09 -51.05 -19.01
C GLY A 8 -5.89 -49.76 -18.94
N ASN A 9 -5.95 -49.15 -17.75
CA ASN A 9 -5.92 -47.68 -17.67
C ASN A 9 -4.89 -47.26 -16.62
N ALA A 10 -3.62 -47.53 -16.92
CA ALA A 10 -2.51 -46.86 -16.28
C ALA A 10 -2.55 -45.39 -16.72
N ARG A 11 -3.14 -44.53 -15.88
CA ARG A 11 -2.93 -43.09 -16.02
C ARG A 11 -1.45 -42.84 -15.78
N PRO A 12 -0.69 -42.28 -16.74
CA PRO A 12 0.69 -41.95 -16.49
C PRO A 12 0.72 -40.90 -15.38
N GLY A 13 1.37 -41.26 -14.27
CA GLY A 13 1.69 -40.33 -13.20
C GLY A 13 2.44 -39.16 -13.82
N THR A 14 1.76 -38.03 -13.91
CA THR A 14 2.39 -36.76 -14.21
C THR A 14 3.43 -36.54 -13.12
N GLY A 15 4.69 -36.71 -13.51
CA GLY A 15 5.85 -36.30 -12.75
C GLY A 15 5.74 -34.82 -12.48
N GLY A 16 5.03 -34.47 -11.40
CA GLY A 16 5.11 -33.16 -10.78
C GLY A 16 6.52 -33.04 -10.26
N ALA A 17 7.39 -32.46 -11.08
CA ALA A 17 8.69 -31.98 -10.67
C ALA A 17 8.50 -31.23 -9.36
N GLY A 18 8.91 -31.86 -8.26
CA GLY A 18 8.84 -31.29 -6.94
C GLY A 18 9.65 -30.01 -6.99
N ILE A 19 8.96 -28.86 -7.08
CA ILE A 19 9.55 -27.58 -6.79
C ILE A 19 10.03 -27.72 -5.36
N LYS A 20 11.34 -27.97 -5.19
CA LYS A 20 12.00 -27.97 -3.90
C LYS A 20 11.72 -26.60 -3.30
N ARG A 21 10.70 -26.52 -2.43
CA ARG A 21 10.48 -25.32 -1.61
C ARG A 21 11.72 -25.26 -0.74
N HIS A 22 12.64 -24.35 -1.07
CA HIS A 22 13.75 -24.06 -0.18
C HIS A 22 13.15 -23.79 1.21
N PRO A 23 13.65 -24.45 2.27
CA PRO A 23 13.16 -24.18 3.61
C PRO A 23 13.31 -22.69 3.85
N SER A 24 12.20 -22.01 4.15
CA SER A 24 12.24 -20.63 4.61
C SER A 24 13.20 -20.57 5.80
N PRO A 25 14.09 -19.57 5.89
CA PRO A 25 14.97 -19.39 7.04
C PRO A 25 14.16 -19.52 8.33
N LEU A 26 14.72 -20.23 9.32
CA LEU A 26 14.06 -20.42 10.62
C LEU A 26 13.60 -19.07 11.16
N PRO A 27 12.35 -18.96 11.65
CA PRO A 27 11.81 -17.68 12.08
C PRO A 27 12.64 -17.14 13.26
N SER A 28 13.34 -16.03 13.03
CA SER A 28 13.97 -15.27 14.11
C SER A 28 12.88 -14.72 15.05
N PRO A 29 13.16 -14.46 16.35
CA PRO A 29 12.17 -13.88 17.26
C PRO A 29 11.61 -12.54 16.72
N LEU A 30 12.44 -11.77 16.02
CA LEU A 30 12.05 -10.56 15.31
C LEU A 30 11.01 -10.82 14.21
N SER A 31 11.13 -11.90 13.44
CA SER A 31 10.17 -12.24 12.38
C SER A 31 8.78 -12.63 12.92
N ILE A 32 8.72 -13.22 14.12
CA ILE A 32 7.46 -13.61 14.78
C ILE A 32 6.72 -12.36 15.25
N VAL A 33 7.43 -11.46 15.93
CA VAL A 33 6.88 -10.17 16.36
C VAL A 33 6.44 -9.37 15.12
N ALA A 34 7.29 -9.32 14.09
CA ALA A 34 6.98 -8.59 12.87
C ALA A 34 5.69 -9.08 12.22
N ARG A 35 5.52 -10.40 12.04
CA ARG A 35 4.30 -11.00 11.48
C ARG A 35 3.04 -10.70 12.30
N ARG A 36 3.14 -10.68 13.62
CA ARG A 36 2.01 -10.39 14.51
C ARG A 36 1.53 -8.94 14.38
N PHE A 37 2.45 -8.00 14.29
CA PHE A 37 2.14 -6.56 14.23
C PHE A 37 1.97 -6.02 12.81
N LEU A 38 2.30 -6.79 11.79
CA LEU A 38 2.21 -6.35 10.40
C LEU A 38 0.79 -5.93 10.02
N HIS A 39 -0.22 -6.77 10.28
CA HIS A 39 -1.62 -6.46 9.93
C HIS A 39 -2.16 -5.18 10.59
N PRO A 40 -2.05 -4.98 11.92
CA PRO A 40 -2.51 -3.74 12.55
C PRO A 40 -1.69 -2.52 12.12
N MET A 41 -0.38 -2.67 11.86
CA MET A 41 0.45 -1.58 11.34
C MET A 41 0.03 -1.18 9.92
N MET A 42 -0.28 -2.13 9.05
CA MET A 42 -0.81 -1.84 7.70
C MET A 42 -2.17 -1.14 7.77
N ALA A 43 -3.04 -1.51 8.72
CA ALA A 43 -4.31 -0.85 8.93
C ALA A 43 -4.14 0.58 9.48
N LEU A 44 -3.24 0.76 10.46
CA LEU A 44 -2.91 2.08 11.01
C LEU A 44 -2.34 3.00 9.92
N TRP A 45 -1.47 2.47 9.06
CA TRP A 45 -0.93 3.19 7.92
C TRP A 45 -2.00 3.60 6.90
N MET A 46 -2.98 2.73 6.65
CA MET A 46 -4.11 3.08 5.79
C MET A 46 -4.94 4.23 6.39
N VAL A 47 -5.15 4.21 7.71
CA VAL A 47 -5.88 5.27 8.42
C VAL A 47 -5.08 6.57 8.47
N SER A 48 -3.75 6.53 8.60
CA SER A 48 -2.93 7.75 8.64
C SER A 48 -2.93 8.50 7.31
N GLY A 49 -3.21 7.82 6.18
CA GLY A 49 -3.40 8.45 4.87
C GLY A 49 -4.56 9.44 4.78
N ALA A 50 -5.47 9.42 5.76
CA ALA A 50 -6.54 10.41 5.89
C ALA A 50 -6.07 11.80 6.30
N PHE A 51 -4.93 11.89 6.97
CA PHE A 51 -4.47 13.12 7.64
C PHE A 51 -3.30 13.70 6.87
N VAL A 52 -3.57 14.54 5.88
CA VAL A 52 -2.56 15.21 5.03
C VAL A 52 -2.72 16.72 5.14
N ILE A 53 -2.49 17.24 6.35
CA ILE A 53 -2.65 18.66 6.67
C ILE A 53 -1.30 19.40 6.56
N ILE A 54 -0.21 18.73 6.93
CA ILE A 54 1.15 19.26 7.01
C ILE A 54 2.09 18.27 6.30
N GLU A 55 3.08 18.79 5.57
CA GLU A 55 4.14 17.99 4.95
C GLU A 55 5.42 18.07 5.80
N PRO A 56 6.09 16.94 6.13
CA PRO A 56 5.74 15.55 5.80
C PRO A 56 4.52 15.06 6.59
N SER A 57 3.63 14.32 5.93
CA SER A 57 2.37 13.91 6.55
C SER A 57 2.54 12.71 7.51
N PRO A 58 1.59 12.51 8.44
CA PRO A 58 1.46 11.31 9.23
C PRO A 58 1.59 9.99 8.43
N TYR A 59 1.16 9.98 7.17
CA TYR A 59 1.28 8.82 6.30
C TYR A 59 2.73 8.39 6.08
N GLU A 60 3.60 9.33 5.72
CA GLU A 60 5.02 9.07 5.42
C GLU A 60 5.73 8.56 6.68
N LEU A 61 5.45 9.16 7.83
CA LEU A 61 6.07 8.79 9.11
C LEU A 61 5.65 7.39 9.55
N VAL A 62 4.36 7.06 9.45
CA VAL A 62 3.86 5.73 9.80
C VAL A 62 4.41 4.68 8.83
N PHE A 63 4.54 4.99 7.54
CA PHE A 63 5.15 4.08 6.57
C PHE A 63 6.59 3.72 6.93
N LEU A 64 7.39 4.70 7.39
CA LEU A 64 8.78 4.46 7.79
C LEU A 64 8.87 3.42 8.91
N VAL A 65 7.87 3.39 9.80
CA VAL A 65 7.75 2.38 10.86
C VAL A 65 7.27 1.04 10.30
N VAL A 66 6.28 1.06 9.40
CA VAL A 66 5.71 -0.14 8.76
C VAL A 66 6.74 -0.89 7.91
N LEU A 67 7.66 -0.17 7.27
CA LEU A 67 8.64 -0.75 6.35
C LEU A 67 9.50 -1.85 7.00
N PRO A 68 10.10 -1.66 8.19
CA PRO A 68 10.73 -2.73 8.96
C PRO A 68 9.80 -3.94 9.21
N PHE A 69 8.54 -3.72 9.61
CA PHE A 69 7.59 -4.81 9.83
C PHE A 69 7.28 -5.57 8.54
N ALA A 70 7.17 -4.86 7.41
CA ALA A 70 7.00 -5.44 6.08
C ALA A 70 8.20 -6.29 5.65
N LEU A 71 9.42 -5.78 5.84
CA LEU A 71 10.66 -6.46 5.48
C LEU A 71 10.89 -7.71 6.36
N PHE A 72 10.78 -7.58 7.68
CA PHE A 72 11.02 -8.69 8.62
C PHE A 72 9.83 -9.63 8.77
N GLY A 73 8.61 -9.17 8.46
CA GLY A 73 7.40 -9.98 8.43
C GLY A 73 7.39 -10.99 7.28
N GLY A 74 8.27 -10.80 6.29
CA GLY A 74 8.46 -11.72 5.19
C GLY A 74 7.44 -11.55 4.07
N ILE A 75 7.10 -10.30 3.74
CA ILE A 75 6.31 -10.01 2.53
C ILE A 75 7.09 -10.54 1.32
N GLY A 76 6.50 -11.49 0.58
CA GLY A 76 7.11 -12.04 -0.61
C GLY A 76 7.13 -11.03 -1.76
N ILE A 77 8.20 -11.05 -2.56
CA ILE A 77 8.21 -10.35 -3.85
C ILE A 77 7.39 -11.19 -4.84
N HIS A 78 6.23 -10.68 -5.23
CA HIS A 78 5.32 -11.37 -6.13
C HIS A 78 5.58 -11.00 -7.57
N ARG A 79 5.63 -12.01 -8.46
CA ARG A 79 5.76 -11.78 -9.92
C ARG A 79 4.72 -10.82 -10.48
N ARG A 80 3.51 -10.82 -9.92
CA ARG A 80 2.41 -9.92 -10.30
C ARG A 80 2.71 -8.45 -10.00
N ALA A 81 3.53 -8.15 -9.00
CA ALA A 81 3.90 -6.79 -8.61
C ALA A 81 5.14 -6.27 -9.37
N ILE A 82 5.90 -7.16 -10.04
CA ILE A 82 7.13 -6.77 -10.77
C ILE A 82 6.85 -5.72 -11.84
N GLY A 83 5.72 -5.83 -12.55
CA GLY A 83 5.35 -4.85 -13.58
C GLY A 83 5.24 -3.42 -13.02
N MET A 84 4.68 -3.28 -11.82
CA MET A 84 4.59 -1.98 -11.13
C MET A 84 5.97 -1.42 -10.77
N PHE A 85 6.90 -2.28 -10.32
CA PHE A 85 8.28 -1.88 -10.05
C PHE A 85 9.02 -1.46 -11.33
N GLN A 86 8.82 -2.17 -12.44
CA GLN A 86 9.42 -1.81 -13.73
C GLN A 86 8.94 -0.45 -14.22
N LEU A 87 7.64 -0.18 -14.10
CA LEU A 87 7.08 1.14 -14.39
C LEU A 87 7.73 2.20 -13.50
N LEU A 88 7.94 1.91 -12.21
CA LEU A 88 8.56 2.86 -11.28
C LEU A 88 9.95 3.24 -11.77
N VAL A 89 10.80 2.24 -12.04
CA VAL A 89 12.17 2.47 -12.52
C VAL A 89 12.18 3.20 -13.87
N LEU A 90 11.23 2.89 -14.75
CA LEU A 90 11.14 3.51 -16.07
C LEU A 90 10.68 4.97 -16.00
N PHE A 91 9.68 5.30 -15.16
CA PHE A 91 9.05 6.63 -15.14
C PHE A 91 9.82 7.67 -14.30
N ILE A 92 10.55 7.25 -13.27
CA ILE A 92 11.26 8.16 -12.36
C ILE A 92 12.25 9.10 -13.09
N PRO A 93 13.08 8.64 -14.05
CA PRO A 93 13.97 9.53 -14.79
C PRO A 93 13.23 10.61 -15.58
N PHE A 94 12.10 10.27 -16.20
CA PHE A 94 11.28 11.23 -16.95
C PHE A 94 10.63 12.25 -16.01
N ALA A 95 10.13 11.80 -14.85
CA ALA A 95 9.60 12.69 -13.82
C ALA A 95 10.69 13.67 -13.33
N LEU A 96 11.91 13.19 -13.13
CA LEU A 96 13.04 14.00 -12.70
C LEU A 96 13.45 15.04 -13.77
N ILE A 97 13.45 14.67 -15.06
CA ILE A 97 13.66 15.63 -16.15
C ILE A 97 12.58 16.73 -16.12
N GLY A 98 11.31 16.35 -15.89
CA GLY A 98 10.21 17.29 -15.76
C GLY A 98 10.37 18.27 -14.59
N ALA A 99 10.96 17.85 -13.47
CA ALA A 99 11.21 18.72 -12.32
C ALA A 99 12.19 19.87 -12.63
N PHE A 100 13.06 19.73 -13.63
CA PHE A 100 13.94 20.83 -14.07
C PHE A 100 13.26 21.80 -15.05
N GLN A 101 12.05 21.50 -15.52
CA GLN A 101 11.32 22.28 -16.52
C GLN A 101 10.17 23.11 -15.93
N VAL A 102 10.13 23.27 -14.60
CA VAL A 102 9.03 24.00 -13.96
C VAL A 102 9.19 25.51 -14.09
N THR A 103 8.07 26.19 -14.36
CA THR A 103 8.01 27.64 -14.61
C THR A 103 7.34 28.44 -13.51
N HIS A 104 6.49 27.81 -12.70
CA HIS A 104 5.65 28.47 -11.68
C HIS A 104 6.05 28.12 -10.23
N MET A 105 7.12 27.34 -10.05
CA MET A 105 7.66 26.95 -8.76
C MET A 105 9.18 26.80 -8.86
N SER A 106 9.86 26.74 -7.71
CA SER A 106 11.31 26.53 -7.70
C SER A 106 11.67 25.11 -8.16
N VAL A 107 12.87 24.95 -8.73
CA VAL A 107 13.40 23.63 -9.10
C VAL A 107 13.47 22.69 -7.89
N LEU A 108 13.78 23.23 -6.70
CA LEU A 108 13.81 22.45 -5.46
C LEU A 108 12.43 21.88 -5.11
N GLU A 109 11.37 22.68 -5.19
CA GLU A 109 10.00 22.20 -4.96
C GLU A 109 9.60 21.16 -6.01
N GLY A 110 9.98 21.35 -7.28
CA GLY A 110 9.76 20.35 -8.33
C GLY A 110 10.45 19.01 -8.03
N ILE A 111 11.68 19.04 -7.53
CA ILE A 111 12.42 17.83 -7.12
C ILE A 111 11.73 17.18 -5.91
N ILE A 112 11.32 17.95 -4.90
CA ILE A 112 10.59 17.44 -3.73
C ILE A 112 9.30 16.74 -4.18
N TYR A 113 8.56 17.33 -5.10
CA TYR A 113 7.36 16.73 -5.66
C TYR A 113 7.63 15.36 -6.33
N VAL A 114 8.71 15.25 -7.11
CA VAL A 114 9.13 13.96 -7.71
C VAL A 114 9.56 12.96 -6.65
N MET A 115 10.24 13.40 -5.58
CA MET A 115 10.63 12.53 -4.46
C MET A 115 9.42 11.99 -3.70
N ILE A 116 8.42 12.83 -3.44
CA ILE A 116 7.14 12.41 -2.83
C ILE A 116 6.42 11.43 -3.77
N THR A 117 6.37 11.72 -5.07
CA THR A 117 5.78 10.83 -6.07
C THR A 117 6.45 9.45 -6.07
N ALA A 118 7.78 9.42 -6.06
CA ALA A 118 8.57 8.20 -6.01
C ALA A 118 8.29 7.41 -4.73
N PHE A 119 8.23 8.12 -3.60
CA PHE A 119 7.89 7.55 -2.30
C PHE A 119 6.49 6.91 -2.34
N LEU A 120 5.46 7.64 -2.78
CA LEU A 120 4.08 7.14 -2.84
C LEU A 120 3.98 5.89 -3.74
N TRP A 121 4.62 5.91 -4.91
CA TRP A 121 4.69 4.74 -5.79
C TRP A 121 5.37 3.55 -5.13
N PHE A 122 6.50 3.78 -4.46
CA PHE A 122 7.22 2.73 -3.74
C PHE A 122 6.37 2.13 -2.60
N THR A 123 5.69 2.97 -1.83
CA THR A 123 4.81 2.49 -0.77
C THR A 123 3.63 1.68 -1.33
N GLY A 124 3.07 2.09 -2.47
CA GLY A 124 2.07 1.33 -3.21
C GLY A 124 2.58 -0.03 -3.67
N TYR A 125 3.84 -0.13 -4.09
CA TYR A 125 4.47 -1.41 -4.44
C TYR A 125 4.57 -2.35 -3.23
N ILE A 126 4.94 -1.83 -2.05
CA ILE A 126 4.96 -2.62 -0.81
C ILE A 126 3.53 -3.07 -0.44
N ALA A 127 2.54 -2.19 -0.54
CA ALA A 127 1.14 -2.52 -0.30
C ALA A 127 0.63 -3.60 -1.27
N ALA A 128 1.00 -3.52 -2.55
CA ALA A 128 0.63 -4.52 -3.55
C ALA A 128 1.22 -5.89 -3.24
N ASN A 129 2.50 -5.95 -2.85
CA ASN A 129 3.14 -7.20 -2.43
C ASN A 129 2.51 -7.76 -1.14
N TYR A 130 2.17 -6.89 -0.18
CA TYR A 130 1.41 -7.28 1.00
C TYR A 130 0.07 -7.92 0.62
N ILE A 131 -0.73 -7.28 -0.23
CA ILE A 131 -2.04 -7.81 -0.63
C ILE A 131 -1.89 -9.12 -1.42
N ALA A 132 -0.83 -9.25 -2.23
CA ALA A 132 -0.64 -10.41 -3.11
C ALA A 132 -0.47 -11.76 -2.38
N ASP A 133 -0.01 -11.76 -1.12
CA ASP A 133 0.11 -12.97 -0.28
C ASP A 133 -1.24 -13.61 0.06
N ASP A 134 -2.24 -12.79 0.44
CA ASP A 134 -3.61 -13.23 0.75
C ASP A 134 -4.59 -12.13 0.31
N PRO A 135 -4.94 -12.10 -0.99
CA PRO A 135 -5.72 -10.99 -1.55
C PRO A 135 -7.09 -10.84 -0.89
N GLN A 136 -7.75 -11.94 -0.54
CA GLN A 136 -9.11 -11.90 0.01
C GLN A 136 -9.12 -11.30 1.41
N LYS A 137 -8.23 -11.76 2.30
CA LYS A 137 -8.22 -11.28 3.69
C LYS A 137 -7.59 -9.90 3.82
N ARG A 138 -6.45 -9.68 3.15
CA ARG A 138 -5.65 -8.45 3.33
C ARG A 138 -6.31 -7.25 2.65
N LEU A 139 -6.88 -7.42 1.46
CA LEU A 139 -7.66 -6.37 0.80
C LEU A 139 -8.90 -6.02 1.61
N GLY A 140 -9.63 -7.04 2.11
CA GLY A 140 -10.81 -6.81 2.95
C GLY A 140 -10.49 -6.02 4.22
N GLY A 141 -9.37 -6.31 4.89
CA GLY A 141 -8.90 -5.55 6.05
C GLY A 141 -8.57 -4.09 5.71
N MET A 142 -7.79 -3.86 4.66
CA MET A 142 -7.42 -2.50 4.23
C MET A 142 -8.64 -1.70 3.77
N MET A 143 -9.56 -2.32 3.04
CA MET A 143 -10.79 -1.67 2.57
C MET A 143 -11.69 -1.25 3.74
N ARG A 144 -11.83 -2.08 4.78
CA ARG A 144 -12.58 -1.69 5.99
C ARG A 144 -11.94 -0.52 6.72
N ALA A 145 -10.61 -0.51 6.87
CA ALA A 145 -9.89 0.60 7.48
C ALA A 145 -10.06 1.89 6.68
N TYR A 146 -9.96 1.79 5.35
CA TYR A 146 -10.20 2.90 4.42
C TYR A 146 -11.64 3.44 4.50
N MET A 147 -12.65 2.56 4.43
CA MET A 147 -14.05 2.98 4.54
C MET A 147 -14.34 3.62 5.89
N PHE A 148 -13.82 3.05 6.99
CA PHE A 148 -13.99 3.61 8.33
C PHE A 148 -13.45 5.04 8.41
N VAL A 149 -12.23 5.27 7.93
CA VAL A 149 -11.64 6.61 7.99
C VAL A 149 -12.31 7.58 7.01
N ALA A 150 -12.71 7.12 5.82
CA ALA A 150 -13.44 7.95 4.85
C ALA A 150 -14.77 8.46 5.42
N VAL A 151 -15.54 7.59 6.09
CA VAL A 151 -16.78 7.98 6.77
C VAL A 151 -16.50 8.97 7.90
N LEU A 152 -15.45 8.74 8.70
CA LEU A 152 -15.08 9.63 9.79
C LEU A 152 -14.72 11.04 9.30
N ILE A 153 -13.86 11.15 8.28
CA ILE A 153 -13.46 12.44 7.68
C ILE A 153 -14.64 13.15 7.04
N SER A 154 -15.55 12.40 6.41
CA SER A 154 -16.78 12.95 5.81
C SER A 154 -17.69 13.57 6.88
N ILE A 155 -17.89 12.89 8.02
CA ILE A 155 -18.65 13.43 9.15
C ILE A 155 -17.97 14.70 9.69
N ILE A 156 -16.65 14.67 9.88
CA ILE A 156 -15.89 15.85 10.33
C ILE A 156 -16.04 17.02 9.34
N GLY A 157 -15.96 16.74 8.04
CA GLY A 157 -16.13 17.74 6.99
C GLY A 157 -17.52 18.39 7.00
N ILE A 158 -18.58 17.61 7.22
CA ILE A 158 -19.96 18.12 7.36
C ILE A 158 -20.09 18.99 8.61
N LEU A 159 -19.56 18.54 9.75
CA LEU A 159 -19.61 19.31 11.00
C LEU A 159 -18.82 20.63 10.90
N ALA A 160 -17.68 20.61 10.19
CA ALA A 160 -16.91 21.81 9.89
C ALA A 160 -17.69 22.77 8.98
N TYR A 161 -18.35 22.26 7.93
CA TYR A 161 -19.13 23.09 7.01
C TYR A 161 -20.29 23.83 7.69
N LEU A 162 -20.88 23.23 8.72
CA LEU A 162 -21.98 23.83 9.46
C LEU A 162 -21.52 24.70 10.64
N ASP A 163 -20.21 24.94 10.79
CA ASP A 163 -19.60 25.66 11.92
C ASP A 163 -19.98 25.08 13.31
N LEU A 164 -20.27 23.77 13.38
CA LEU A 164 -20.66 23.10 14.62
C LEU A 164 -19.47 22.74 15.53
N ILE A 165 -18.23 22.90 15.02
CA ILE A 165 -17.00 22.56 15.74
C ILE A 165 -16.07 23.78 15.87
N PRO A 166 -15.39 23.94 17.02
CA PRO A 166 -14.39 25.00 17.19
C PRO A 166 -13.21 24.74 16.24
N GLY A 167 -12.80 25.76 15.48
CA GLY A 167 -11.71 25.66 14.49
C GLY A 167 -12.14 25.18 13.10
N ALA A 168 -13.43 25.30 12.75
CA ALA A 168 -13.98 24.95 11.43
C ALA A 168 -13.21 25.58 10.25
N GLU A 169 -12.66 26.80 10.41
CA GLU A 169 -11.83 27.47 9.41
C GLU A 169 -10.59 26.66 8.98
N MET A 170 -10.05 25.79 9.85
CA MET A 170 -8.90 24.94 9.51
C MET A 170 -9.26 23.83 8.50
N PHE A 171 -10.53 23.43 8.49
CA PHE A 171 -11.07 22.37 7.63
C PHE A 171 -11.76 22.92 6.38
N LEU A 172 -11.84 24.25 6.26
CA LEU A 172 -12.37 24.96 5.10
C LEU A 172 -11.22 25.64 4.34
N ARG A 173 -11.32 25.68 3.01
CA ARG A 173 -10.44 26.49 2.17
C ARG A 173 -11.28 27.09 1.04
N TYR A 174 -11.41 28.41 1.03
CA TYR A 174 -12.28 29.16 0.11
C TYR A 174 -13.76 28.73 0.20
N ASP A 175 -14.29 28.61 1.42
CA ASP A 175 -15.66 28.11 1.72
C ASP A 175 -15.95 26.69 1.23
N ARG A 176 -14.93 25.97 0.73
CA ARG A 176 -15.00 24.57 0.36
C ARG A 176 -14.46 23.69 1.47
N VAL A 177 -15.14 22.56 1.71
CA VAL A 177 -14.69 21.55 2.64
C VAL A 177 -13.41 20.91 2.10
N LYS A 178 -12.33 21.14 2.84
CA LYS A 178 -11.01 20.53 2.61
C LYS A 178 -10.78 19.37 3.61
N SER A 179 -11.49 19.41 4.74
CA SER A 179 -11.34 18.46 5.85
C SER A 179 -9.87 18.24 6.21
N THR A 180 -9.41 17.00 6.35
CA THR A 180 -8.04 16.66 6.75
C THR A 180 -7.03 16.55 5.58
N PHE A 181 -7.42 16.90 4.36
CA PHE A 181 -6.55 16.91 3.17
C PHE A 181 -5.97 18.28 2.90
N GLN A 182 -4.98 18.40 2.02
CA GLN A 182 -4.40 19.69 1.65
C GLN A 182 -5.18 20.38 0.50
N ASP A 183 -5.80 19.57 -0.37
CA ASP A 183 -6.55 19.98 -1.56
C ASP A 183 -8.06 20.08 -1.24
N PRO A 184 -8.71 21.25 -1.45
CA PRO A 184 -10.17 21.41 -1.30
C PRO A 184 -11.01 20.81 -2.44
N ASN A 185 -10.38 20.22 -3.46
CA ASN A 185 -11.07 19.59 -4.59
C ASN A 185 -11.32 18.08 -4.42
N VAL A 186 -11.29 17.60 -3.18
CA VAL A 186 -11.59 16.21 -2.80
C VAL A 186 -13.05 15.99 -2.46
#